data_AF-A0A6V7M7Y0-F1
#
_entry.id   AF-A0A6V7M7Y0-F1
#
_cell.length_a   1.000
_cell.length_b   1.000
_cell.length_c   1.000
_cell.angle_alpha   90.00
_cell.angle_beta   90.00
_cell.angle_gamma   90.00
#
_symmetry.space_group_name_H-M   'P 1'
#
loop_
_entity.id
_entity.type
_entity.pdbx_description
1 polymer ?
#
loop_
_entity_poly.entity_id
_entity_poly.type
_entity_poly.pdbx_seq_one_letter_code
_entity_poly.pdbx_strand_id
1 'polypeptide(L)'
;KMPRAANSTAYRQIQLQTELINEHVFGEIEKLKQQKKPRHLHEFQLIEVLSEFFRSPDHSPAVRNAIFLLLFPAEYPRYQILGNLVSLAIATQNREVLDSSGMWIQQLGSTSTQSVNLAKHILDEFFVYTPNSIDKLTKLPALVPHFTANLLTAIGEVYKLEDPPNKLLKLAGDWIDDNPGLLTTSLMDNPALPSGGIPMTPITPIAGMFRWCILSPARPRPQDTEDEVIDDRNKFYSKIQQVLMDAVLRLKTSGSNKHAISAQHLAQTTRALSTLLEEPETAGNRPGRDLAMERLAQAVSTAMSANCIYGNK
;
A
#
# COMPACT_ATOMS: atom_id res chain seq x y z
N LYS A 1 18.87 19.22 37.31
CA LYS A 1 18.02 18.13 37.88
C LYS A 1 17.41 17.36 36.72
N MET A 2 17.79 16.09 36.56
CA MET A 2 17.38 15.21 35.45
C MET A 2 15.93 14.70 35.60
N PRO A 3 15.18 14.51 34.50
CA PRO A 3 14.08 13.56 34.44
C PRO A 3 14.58 12.28 33.72
N ARG A 4 15.06 11.29 34.48
CA ARG A 4 15.49 9.98 33.93
C ARG A 4 14.61 8.80 34.38
N ALA A 5 13.72 9.00 35.35
CA ALA A 5 12.94 7.91 35.95
C ALA A 5 11.64 7.57 35.21
N ALA A 6 10.95 8.56 34.62
CA ALA A 6 9.65 8.33 33.95
C ALA A 6 9.75 7.46 32.69
N ASN A 7 10.84 7.57 31.94
CA ASN A 7 11.06 6.80 30.69
C ASN A 7 11.35 5.31 30.95
N SER A 8 11.83 4.94 32.15
CA SER A 8 12.16 3.55 32.51
C SER A 8 10.88 2.73 32.78
N THR A 9 9.88 3.32 33.44
CA THR A 9 8.63 2.64 33.77
C THR A 9 7.76 2.37 32.54
N ALA A 10 7.63 3.36 31.64
CA ALA A 10 6.87 3.20 30.40
C ALA A 10 7.47 2.14 29.48
N TYR A 11 8.80 2.12 29.36
CA TYR A 11 9.51 1.11 28.59
C TYR A 11 9.29 -0.30 29.16
N ARG A 12 9.36 -0.46 30.49
CA ARG A 12 9.11 -1.74 31.16
C ARG A 12 7.67 -2.22 30.96
N GLN A 13 6.71 -1.31 30.95
CA GLN A 13 5.31 -1.64 30.69
C GLN A 13 5.09 -2.14 29.26
N ILE A 14 5.71 -1.49 28.26
CA ILE A 14 5.66 -1.92 26.85
C ILE A 14 6.28 -3.33 26.69
N GLN A 15 7.41 -3.59 27.36
CA GLN A 15 8.03 -4.90 27.36
C GLN A 15 7.11 -5.99 27.95
N LEU A 16 6.53 -5.76 29.13
CA LEU A 16 5.59 -6.69 29.76
C LEU A 16 4.35 -6.93 28.88
N GLN A 17 3.80 -5.88 28.27
CA GLN A 17 2.69 -6.02 27.32
C GLN A 17 3.06 -6.89 26.12
N THR A 18 4.27 -6.71 25.59
CA THR A 18 4.77 -7.49 24.46
C THR A 18 4.94 -8.96 24.85
N GLU A 19 5.52 -9.23 26.03
CA GLU A 19 5.65 -10.59 26.57
C GLU A 19 4.28 -11.28 26.74
N LEU A 20 3.29 -10.59 27.31
CA LEU A 20 1.94 -11.11 27.47
C LEU A 20 1.25 -11.40 26.13
N ILE A 21 1.43 -10.55 25.12
CA ILE A 21 0.90 -10.78 23.77
C ILE A 21 1.57 -12.02 23.15
N ASN A 22 2.89 -12.11 23.23
CA ASN A 22 3.64 -13.23 22.66
C ASN A 22 3.25 -14.56 23.32
N GLU A 23 3.06 -14.56 24.64
CA GLU A 23 2.68 -15.76 25.40
C GLU A 23 1.21 -16.14 25.17
N HIS A 24 0.28 -15.22 25.40
CA HIS A 24 -1.14 -15.56 25.51
C HIS A 24 -1.95 -15.40 24.23
N VAL A 25 -1.52 -14.54 23.30
CA VAL A 25 -2.19 -14.39 22.00
C VAL A 25 -1.58 -15.31 20.96
N PHE A 26 -0.24 -15.31 20.87
CA PHE A 26 0.47 -16.05 19.82
C PHE A 26 1.07 -17.40 20.26
N GLY A 27 1.11 -17.68 21.57
CA GLY A 27 1.62 -18.96 22.08
C GLY A 27 3.12 -19.19 21.84
N GLU A 28 3.90 -18.12 21.67
CA GLU A 28 5.31 -18.19 21.23
C GLU A 28 6.27 -18.65 22.37
N ILE A 29 5.87 -18.51 23.64
CA ILE A 29 6.70 -18.78 24.82
C ILE A 29 6.50 -20.21 25.39
N GLU A 30 5.34 -20.86 25.17
CA GLU A 30 5.06 -22.23 25.64
C GLU A 30 5.68 -23.32 24.72
N LYS A 31 7.00 -23.34 24.57
CA LYS A 31 7.69 -24.39 23.77
C LYS A 31 7.78 -25.76 24.42
N LEU A 32 7.30 -25.95 25.66
CA LEU A 32 7.61 -27.17 26.44
C LEU A 32 6.41 -28.04 26.86
N LYS A 33 5.14 -27.66 26.64
CA LYS A 33 4.01 -28.44 27.21
C LYS A 33 2.80 -28.77 26.32
N GLN A 34 2.68 -28.25 25.09
CA GLN A 34 1.51 -28.56 24.25
C GLN A 34 1.89 -29.16 22.89
N GLN A 35 2.21 -30.46 22.89
CA GLN A 35 2.02 -31.29 21.70
C GLN A 35 0.55 -31.70 21.63
N LYS A 36 -0.17 -31.37 20.54
CA LYS A 36 -1.19 -32.23 19.89
C LYS A 36 -1.98 -31.63 18.72
N LYS A 37 -1.99 -30.32 18.50
CA LYS A 37 -2.66 -29.71 17.32
C LYS A 37 -1.64 -29.20 16.30
N PRO A 38 -1.87 -29.37 14.98
CA PRO A 38 -0.97 -28.87 13.97
C PRO A 38 -0.92 -27.34 14.02
N ARG A 39 0.28 -26.77 13.94
CA ARG A 39 0.54 -25.32 14.04
C ARG A 39 -0.38 -24.48 13.13
N HIS A 40 -0.62 -24.96 11.91
CA HIS A 40 -1.52 -24.30 10.95
C HIS A 40 -2.98 -24.21 11.41
N LEU A 41 -3.47 -25.22 12.15
CA LEU A 41 -4.82 -25.19 12.70
C LEU A 41 -4.92 -24.14 13.83
N HIS A 42 -3.88 -23.99 14.64
CA HIS A 42 -3.82 -22.92 15.65
C HIS A 42 -3.78 -21.54 15.01
N GLU A 43 -2.95 -21.35 13.99
CA GLU A 43 -2.86 -20.09 13.24
C GLU A 43 -4.22 -19.72 12.62
N PHE A 44 -4.90 -20.69 12.00
CA PHE A 44 -6.24 -20.47 11.44
C PHE A 44 -7.27 -20.09 12.52
N GLN A 45 -7.34 -20.83 13.63
CA GLN A 45 -8.23 -20.53 14.75
C GLN A 45 -7.97 -19.13 15.33
N LEU A 46 -6.69 -18.74 15.46
CA LEU A 46 -6.32 -17.41 15.91
C LEU A 46 -6.80 -16.33 14.94
N ILE A 47 -6.63 -16.54 13.63
CA ILE A 47 -7.10 -15.59 12.61
C ILE A 47 -8.62 -15.41 12.68
N GLU A 48 -9.40 -16.47 12.86
CA GLU A 48 -10.85 -16.39 13.04
C GLU A 48 -11.22 -15.60 14.29
N VAL A 49 -10.58 -15.89 15.42
CA VAL A 49 -10.81 -15.18 16.70
C VAL A 49 -10.46 -13.70 16.58
N LEU A 50 -9.32 -13.36 15.94
CA LEU A 50 -8.94 -11.97 15.71
C LEU A 50 -9.94 -11.25 14.80
N SER A 51 -10.37 -11.90 13.71
CA SER A 51 -11.36 -11.34 12.78
C SER A 51 -12.67 -11.01 13.49
N GLU A 52 -13.15 -11.91 14.35
CA GLU A 52 -14.36 -11.69 15.14
C GLU A 52 -14.16 -10.63 16.23
N PHE A 53 -13.02 -10.63 16.91
CA PHE A 53 -12.67 -9.62 17.90
C PHE A 53 -12.75 -8.19 17.33
N PHE A 54 -12.15 -7.96 16.15
CA PHE A 54 -12.17 -6.65 15.52
C PHE A 54 -13.55 -6.25 14.99
N ARG A 55 -14.39 -7.21 14.62
CA ARG A 55 -15.77 -6.98 14.18
C ARG A 55 -16.68 -6.53 15.33
N SER A 56 -16.32 -6.80 16.58
CA SER A 56 -17.12 -6.40 17.74
C SER A 56 -17.37 -4.88 17.76
N PRO A 57 -18.64 -4.43 17.91
CA PRO A 57 -19.00 -3.01 17.91
C PRO A 57 -18.55 -2.27 19.18
N ASP A 58 -18.12 -3.00 20.22
CA ASP A 58 -17.79 -2.45 21.54
C ASP A 58 -16.49 -1.62 21.56
N HIS A 59 -15.73 -1.62 20.47
CA HIS A 59 -14.43 -0.95 20.38
C HIS A 59 -14.51 0.27 19.46
N SER A 60 -14.04 1.42 19.95
CA SER A 60 -13.89 2.60 19.10
C SER A 60 -12.80 2.35 18.04
N PRO A 61 -12.85 3.04 16.88
CA PRO A 61 -11.82 2.88 15.84
C PRO A 61 -10.38 3.14 16.35
N ALA A 62 -10.20 4.12 17.25
CA ALA A 62 -8.91 4.43 17.85
C ALA A 62 -8.38 3.27 18.72
N VAL A 63 -9.26 2.61 19.48
CA VAL A 63 -8.90 1.44 20.30
C VAL A 63 -8.53 0.26 19.41
N ARG A 64 -9.32 -0.01 18.36
CA ARG A 64 -8.98 -1.07 17.39
C ARG A 64 -7.61 -0.84 16.75
N ASN A 65 -7.35 0.38 16.28
CA ASN A 65 -6.07 0.70 15.65
C ASN A 65 -4.89 0.57 16.62
N ALA A 66 -5.08 0.96 17.90
CA ALA A 66 -4.07 0.76 18.93
C ALA A 66 -3.77 -0.72 19.17
N ILE A 67 -4.81 -1.56 19.30
CA ILE A 67 -4.66 -3.01 19.48
C ILE A 67 -4.00 -3.63 18.25
N PHE A 68 -4.39 -3.22 17.05
CA PHE A 68 -3.82 -3.74 15.80
C PHE A 68 -2.32 -3.43 15.70
N LEU A 69 -1.89 -2.21 16.04
CA LEU A 69 -0.47 -1.83 16.11
C LEU A 69 0.31 -2.62 17.17
N LEU A 70 -0.33 -2.95 18.31
CA LEU A 70 0.29 -3.77 19.37
C LEU A 70 0.43 -5.24 18.96
N LEU A 71 -0.54 -5.80 18.25
CA LEU A 71 -0.51 -7.18 17.77
C LEU A 71 0.49 -7.38 16.63
N PHE A 72 0.73 -6.35 15.83
CA PHE A 72 1.59 -6.40 14.65
C PHE A 72 2.62 -5.25 14.67
N PRO A 73 3.59 -5.23 15.59
CA PRO A 73 4.58 -4.17 15.66
C PRO A 73 5.51 -4.14 14.44
N ALA A 74 6.12 -2.99 14.13
CA ALA A 74 6.94 -2.81 12.92
C ALA A 74 8.17 -3.72 12.87
N GLU A 75 8.74 -4.03 14.03
CA GLU A 75 9.93 -4.86 14.22
C GLU A 75 9.62 -6.35 14.02
N TYR A 76 8.41 -6.76 14.40
CA TYR A 76 7.96 -8.15 14.28
C TYR A 76 6.46 -8.21 13.93
N PRO A 77 6.10 -7.92 12.66
CA PRO A 77 4.72 -7.74 12.25
C PRO A 77 3.97 -9.05 11.99
N ARG A 78 4.63 -10.21 12.20
CA ARG A 78 4.03 -11.55 12.04
C ARG A 78 3.29 -11.71 10.70
N TYR A 79 3.99 -11.40 9.60
CA TYR A 79 3.40 -11.25 8.27
C TYR A 79 2.49 -12.39 7.83
N GLN A 80 2.77 -13.64 8.23
CA GLN A 80 1.90 -14.76 7.89
C GLN A 80 0.51 -14.64 8.53
N ILE A 81 0.43 -14.32 9.82
CA ILE A 81 -0.85 -14.14 10.52
C ILE A 81 -1.53 -12.86 10.05
N LEU A 82 -0.77 -11.76 9.96
CA LEU A 82 -1.29 -10.47 9.48
C LEU A 82 -1.84 -10.58 8.05
N GLY A 83 -1.06 -11.12 7.12
CA GLY A 83 -1.42 -11.28 5.72
C GLY A 83 -2.64 -12.19 5.55
N ASN A 84 -2.72 -13.29 6.29
CA ASN A 84 -3.88 -14.18 6.25
C ASN A 84 -5.13 -13.54 6.88
N LEU A 85 -4.98 -12.78 7.97
CA LEU A 85 -6.07 -12.02 8.59
C LEU A 85 -6.63 -10.97 7.62
N VAL A 86 -5.76 -10.20 6.94
CA VAL A 86 -6.17 -9.22 5.94
C VAL A 86 -6.81 -9.89 4.73
N SER A 87 -6.26 -11.01 4.27
CA SER A 87 -6.82 -11.77 3.13
C SER A 87 -8.19 -12.35 3.46
N LEU A 88 -8.37 -12.90 4.66
CA LEU A 88 -9.68 -13.33 5.16
C LEU A 88 -10.64 -12.14 5.26
N ALA A 89 -10.18 -10.99 5.75
CA ALA A 89 -10.99 -9.78 5.86
C ALA A 89 -11.43 -9.23 4.50
N ILE A 90 -10.58 -9.28 3.47
CA ILE A 90 -10.95 -8.96 2.08
C ILE A 90 -12.02 -9.95 1.60
N ALA A 91 -11.80 -11.25 1.79
CA ALA A 91 -12.71 -12.29 1.32
C ALA A 91 -14.08 -12.27 2.00
N THR A 92 -14.14 -11.87 3.27
CA THR A 92 -15.35 -11.80 4.10
C THR A 92 -15.91 -10.39 4.27
N GLN A 93 -15.29 -9.39 3.61
CA GLN A 93 -15.65 -7.98 3.69
C GLN A 93 -15.69 -7.43 5.12
N ASN A 94 -14.77 -7.89 5.99
CA ASN A 94 -14.62 -7.41 7.36
C ASN A 94 -14.00 -6.00 7.36
N ARG A 95 -14.84 -4.97 7.41
CA ARG A 95 -14.45 -3.56 7.29
C ARG A 95 -13.52 -3.11 8.41
N GLU A 96 -13.76 -3.56 9.62
CA GLU A 96 -13.06 -3.14 10.82
C GLU A 96 -11.59 -3.57 10.79
N VAL A 97 -11.32 -4.82 10.40
CA VAL A 97 -9.95 -5.33 10.20
C VAL A 97 -9.25 -4.57 9.08
N LEU A 98 -9.94 -4.32 7.97
CA LEU A 98 -9.38 -3.63 6.81
C LEU A 98 -9.06 -2.15 7.13
N ASP A 99 -9.94 -1.44 7.83
CA ASP A 99 -9.70 -0.07 8.28
C ASP A 99 -8.50 0.00 9.23
N SER A 100 -8.39 -0.93 10.19
CA SER A 100 -7.22 -1.02 11.08
C SER A 100 -5.93 -1.38 10.33
N SER A 101 -6.02 -2.23 9.31
CA SER A 101 -4.89 -2.55 8.43
C SER A 101 -4.46 -1.33 7.60
N GLY A 102 -5.42 -0.53 7.12
CA GLY A 102 -5.15 0.72 6.41
C GLY A 102 -4.43 1.73 7.31
N MET A 103 -4.87 1.83 8.56
CA MET A 103 -4.19 2.65 9.56
C MET A 103 -2.77 2.14 9.84
N TRP A 104 -2.62 0.82 9.99
CA TRP A 104 -1.33 0.18 10.21
C TRP A 104 -0.33 0.48 9.08
N ILE A 105 -0.75 0.30 7.82
CA ILE A 105 0.05 0.63 6.62
C ILE A 105 0.48 2.10 6.66
N GLN A 106 -0.44 3.01 6.97
CA GLN A 106 -0.15 4.44 7.01
C GLN A 106 0.82 4.80 8.15
N GLN A 107 0.60 4.28 9.36
CA GLN A 107 1.45 4.61 10.52
C GLN A 107 2.87 4.07 10.38
N LEU A 108 3.05 2.92 9.73
CA LEU A 108 4.38 2.40 9.40
C LEU A 108 4.98 3.04 8.14
N GLY A 109 4.24 3.93 7.47
CA GLY A 109 4.56 4.47 6.16
C GLY A 109 4.16 3.53 5.03
N SER A 110 3.30 3.99 4.12
CA SER A 110 2.74 3.15 3.06
C SER A 110 3.76 2.68 2.01
N THR A 111 4.98 3.23 2.04
CA THR A 111 6.11 2.83 1.19
C THR A 111 7.22 2.08 1.94
N SER A 112 7.02 1.78 3.24
CA SER A 112 7.99 1.03 4.04
C SER A 112 8.04 -0.45 3.64
N THR A 113 9.14 -1.12 3.98
CA THR A 113 9.31 -2.56 3.75
C THR A 113 8.14 -3.37 4.35
N GLN A 114 7.63 -2.94 5.50
CA GLN A 114 6.49 -3.56 6.18
C GLN A 114 5.21 -3.52 5.35
N SER A 115 4.86 -2.32 4.87
CA SER A 115 3.70 -2.10 4.02
C SER A 115 3.83 -2.84 2.68
N VAL A 116 5.02 -2.82 2.08
CA VAL A 116 5.29 -3.51 0.80
C VAL A 116 5.20 -5.03 0.96
N ASN A 117 5.70 -5.60 2.05
CA ASN A 117 5.62 -7.04 2.30
C ASN A 117 4.18 -7.51 2.53
N LEU A 118 3.37 -6.73 3.24
CA LEU A 118 1.94 -7.03 3.37
C LEU A 118 1.22 -6.95 2.01
N ALA A 119 1.52 -5.94 1.20
CA ALA A 119 0.97 -5.83 -0.15
C ALA A 119 1.35 -7.03 -1.04
N LYS A 120 2.61 -7.48 -0.99
CA LYS A 120 3.06 -8.71 -1.69
C LYS A 120 2.27 -9.93 -1.26
N HIS A 121 2.10 -10.15 0.05
CA HIS A 121 1.31 -11.27 0.57
C HIS A 121 -0.11 -11.26 0.01
N ILE A 122 -0.78 -10.10 0.01
CA ILE A 122 -2.14 -9.96 -0.54
C ILE A 122 -2.13 -10.25 -2.05
N LEU A 123 -1.17 -9.70 -2.79
CA LEU A 123 -1.08 -9.96 -4.23
C LEU A 123 -0.85 -11.44 -4.53
N ASP A 124 0.05 -12.11 -3.82
CA ASP A 124 0.30 -13.54 -4.00
C ASP A 124 -0.97 -14.35 -3.72
N GLU A 125 -1.70 -14.04 -2.64
CA GLU A 125 -2.95 -14.73 -2.32
C GLU A 125 -4.03 -14.61 -3.41
N PHE A 126 -4.22 -13.40 -3.95
CA PHE A 126 -5.33 -13.12 -4.88
C PHE A 126 -4.98 -13.28 -6.36
N PHE A 127 -3.69 -13.20 -6.73
CA PHE A 127 -3.24 -13.32 -8.13
C PHE A 127 -2.51 -14.64 -8.41
N VAL A 128 -1.93 -15.29 -7.41
CA VAL A 128 -1.12 -16.52 -7.59
C VAL A 128 -1.80 -17.74 -6.97
N TYR A 129 -2.18 -17.69 -5.69
CA TYR A 129 -2.61 -18.88 -4.96
C TYR A 129 -4.10 -19.19 -5.08
N THR A 130 -4.97 -18.17 -5.15
CA THR A 130 -6.42 -18.37 -5.24
C THR A 130 -6.95 -18.01 -6.62
N PRO A 131 -7.31 -19.01 -7.46
CA PRO A 131 -7.89 -18.77 -8.78
C PRO A 131 -9.18 -17.94 -8.69
N ASN A 132 -9.38 -17.03 -9.65
CA ASN A 132 -10.61 -16.22 -9.80
C ASN A 132 -11.02 -15.42 -8.54
N SER A 133 -10.06 -15.08 -7.69
CA SER A 133 -10.34 -14.35 -6.45
C SER A 133 -10.21 -12.82 -6.58
N ILE A 134 -9.71 -12.34 -7.73
CA ILE A 134 -9.52 -10.92 -8.04
C ILE A 134 -10.83 -10.13 -7.89
N ASP A 135 -11.99 -10.75 -8.17
CA ASP A 135 -13.30 -10.11 -8.02
C ASP A 135 -13.57 -9.65 -6.58
N LYS A 136 -12.96 -10.28 -5.58
CA LYS A 136 -13.06 -9.86 -4.17
C LYS A 136 -12.39 -8.50 -3.93
N LEU A 137 -11.39 -8.14 -4.74
CA LEU A 137 -10.66 -6.87 -4.65
C LEU A 137 -11.42 -5.71 -5.29
N THR A 138 -12.33 -5.97 -6.23
CA THR A 138 -13.03 -4.92 -7.01
C THR A 138 -13.83 -3.94 -6.14
N LYS A 139 -14.39 -4.42 -5.02
CA LYS A 139 -15.25 -3.64 -4.12
C LYS A 139 -14.49 -2.84 -3.06
N LEU A 140 -13.17 -3.05 -2.93
CA LEU A 140 -12.37 -2.43 -1.87
C LEU A 140 -12.40 -0.90 -1.87
N PRO A 141 -12.29 -0.19 -3.02
CA PRO A 141 -12.34 1.27 -3.04
C PRO A 141 -13.61 1.84 -2.40
N ALA A 142 -14.77 1.22 -2.63
CA ALA A 142 -16.04 1.67 -2.07
C ALA A 142 -16.22 1.23 -0.61
N LEU A 143 -15.75 0.03 -0.25
CA LEU A 143 -15.93 -0.53 1.09
C LEU A 143 -15.00 0.11 2.14
N VAL A 144 -13.72 0.22 1.80
CA VAL A 144 -12.61 0.66 2.67
C VAL A 144 -11.62 1.54 1.89
N PRO A 145 -12.02 2.76 1.52
CA PRO A 145 -11.22 3.63 0.64
C PRO A 145 -9.85 3.97 1.24
N HIS A 146 -9.74 4.14 2.56
CA HIS A 146 -8.48 4.46 3.23
C HIS A 146 -7.47 3.30 3.19
N PHE A 147 -7.93 2.07 3.47
CA PHE A 147 -7.12 0.87 3.28
C PHE A 147 -6.69 0.73 1.82
N THR A 148 -7.63 0.90 0.90
CA THR A 148 -7.39 0.71 -0.53
C THR A 148 -6.37 1.72 -1.06
N ALA A 149 -6.45 2.99 -0.66
CA ALA A 149 -5.48 4.01 -1.06
C ALA A 149 -4.08 3.67 -0.52
N ASN A 150 -3.96 3.31 0.75
CA ASN A 150 -2.67 2.94 1.34
C ASN A 150 -2.09 1.65 0.76
N LEU A 151 -2.94 0.65 0.48
CA LEU A 151 -2.55 -0.57 -0.22
C LEU A 151 -2.09 -0.26 -1.65
N LEU A 152 -2.78 0.61 -2.38
CA LEU A 152 -2.40 1.01 -3.73
C LEU A 152 -1.05 1.75 -3.76
N THR A 153 -0.77 2.60 -2.76
CA THR A 153 0.55 3.20 -2.57
C THR A 153 1.63 2.12 -2.36
N ALA A 154 1.39 1.12 -1.50
CA ALA A 154 2.33 0.04 -1.26
C ALA A 154 2.55 -0.86 -2.50
N ILE A 155 1.48 -1.19 -3.23
CA ILE A 155 1.52 -1.91 -4.50
C ILE A 155 2.39 -1.16 -5.53
N GLY A 156 2.29 0.18 -5.58
CA GLY A 156 3.14 1.01 -6.42
C GLY A 156 4.64 0.82 -6.15
N GLU A 157 5.02 0.52 -4.91
CA GLU A 157 6.41 0.18 -4.54
C GLU A 157 6.75 -1.29 -4.78
N VAL A 158 5.79 -2.24 -4.73
CA VAL A 158 6.02 -3.65 -5.11
C VAL A 158 6.58 -3.74 -6.53
N TYR A 159 5.95 -3.05 -7.47
CA TYR A 159 6.36 -3.02 -8.88
C TYR A 159 7.08 -1.72 -9.25
N LYS A 160 7.94 -1.23 -8.34
CA LYS A 160 8.70 0.01 -8.56
C LYS A 160 9.58 -0.04 -9.80
N LEU A 161 10.27 -1.17 -9.99
CA LEU A 161 11.27 -1.37 -11.06
C LEU A 161 10.81 -2.37 -12.11
N GLU A 162 9.69 -3.05 -11.88
CA GLU A 162 9.15 -4.10 -12.75
C GLU A 162 7.76 -3.73 -13.27
N ASP A 163 7.29 -4.43 -14.30
CA ASP A 163 5.92 -4.27 -14.78
C ASP A 163 4.96 -5.13 -13.93
N PRO A 164 3.89 -4.53 -13.35
CA PRO A 164 2.82 -5.31 -12.73
C PRO A 164 2.08 -6.20 -13.74
N PRO A 165 1.49 -7.33 -13.30
CA PRO A 165 0.65 -8.18 -14.15
C PRO A 165 -0.52 -7.41 -14.76
N ASN A 166 -0.90 -7.75 -16.01
CA ASN A 166 -1.99 -7.06 -16.72
C ASN A 166 -3.31 -7.03 -15.94
N LYS A 167 -3.65 -8.11 -15.23
CA LYS A 167 -4.85 -8.15 -14.39
C LYS A 167 -4.80 -7.14 -13.24
N LEU A 168 -3.63 -6.91 -12.65
CA LEU A 168 -3.42 -5.92 -11.59
C LEU A 168 -3.45 -4.50 -12.17
N LEU A 169 -2.85 -4.27 -13.34
CA LEU A 169 -2.94 -2.99 -14.04
C LEU A 169 -4.38 -2.61 -14.33
N LYS A 170 -5.16 -3.54 -14.89
CA LYS A 170 -6.57 -3.33 -15.14
C LYS A 170 -7.33 -3.02 -13.84
N LEU A 171 -7.15 -3.83 -12.80
CA LEU A 171 -7.80 -3.60 -11.49
C LEU A 171 -7.47 -2.22 -10.92
N ALA A 172 -6.20 -1.84 -10.88
CA ALA A 172 -5.75 -0.56 -10.35
C ALA A 172 -6.29 0.61 -11.19
N GLY A 173 -6.32 0.47 -12.51
CA GLY A 173 -6.92 1.44 -13.42
C GLY A 173 -8.41 1.60 -13.19
N ASP A 174 -9.15 0.50 -13.07
CA ASP A 174 -10.60 0.52 -12.81
C ASP A 174 -10.90 1.12 -11.43
N TRP A 175 -10.10 0.81 -10.40
CA TRP A 175 -10.23 1.42 -9.06
C TRP A 175 -10.17 2.95 -9.09
N ILE A 176 -9.18 3.53 -9.76
CA ILE A 176 -8.99 4.99 -9.78
C ILE A 176 -9.93 5.71 -10.76
N ASP A 177 -10.37 5.01 -11.80
CA ASP A 177 -11.33 5.53 -12.78
C ASP A 177 -12.72 5.62 -12.13
N ASP A 178 -13.17 4.54 -11.50
CA ASP A 178 -14.47 4.48 -10.81
C ASP A 178 -14.48 5.31 -9.51
N ASN A 179 -13.33 5.47 -8.85
CA ASN A 179 -13.22 6.16 -7.57
C ASN A 179 -12.08 7.20 -7.56
N PRO A 180 -12.19 8.33 -8.26
CA PRO A 180 -11.08 9.29 -8.38
C PRO A 180 -10.60 9.89 -7.04
N GLY A 181 -11.48 9.97 -6.04
CA GLY A 181 -11.13 10.42 -4.68
C GLY A 181 -10.17 9.48 -3.94
N LEU A 182 -10.01 8.24 -4.42
CA LEU A 182 -9.07 7.26 -3.85
C LEU A 182 -7.64 7.79 -3.84
N LEU A 183 -7.25 8.56 -4.86
CA LEU A 183 -5.91 9.11 -5.03
C LEU A 183 -5.52 10.16 -3.98
N THR A 184 -6.49 10.74 -3.26
CA THR A 184 -6.24 11.69 -2.17
C THR A 184 -6.74 11.19 -0.82
N THR A 185 -7.38 10.02 -0.77
CA THR A 185 -7.99 9.52 0.46
C THR A 185 -6.99 9.36 1.59
N SER A 186 -5.73 8.99 1.33
CA SER A 186 -4.71 8.88 2.38
C SER A 186 -4.43 10.19 3.11
N LEU A 187 -4.77 11.34 2.54
CA LEU A 187 -4.55 12.67 3.12
C LEU A 187 -5.61 13.06 4.18
N MET A 188 -6.24 12.09 4.84
CA MET A 188 -7.28 12.38 5.84
C MET A 188 -6.73 13.24 6.99
N ASP A 189 -7.48 14.28 7.36
CA ASP A 189 -7.06 15.26 8.37
C ASP A 189 -7.06 14.70 9.81
N ASN A 190 -7.80 13.62 10.09
CA ASN A 190 -7.95 13.10 11.45
C ASN A 190 -8.00 11.55 11.48
N PRO A 191 -6.85 10.87 11.36
CA PRO A 191 -6.79 9.42 11.51
C PRO A 191 -7.17 9.01 12.93
N ALA A 192 -7.98 7.95 13.07
CA ALA A 192 -8.41 7.43 14.37
C ALA A 192 -7.24 6.74 15.10
N LEU A 193 -6.36 7.53 15.71
CA LEU A 193 -5.21 7.07 16.47
C LEU A 193 -5.50 7.06 17.98
N PRO A 194 -4.78 6.24 18.77
CA PRO A 194 -4.82 6.35 20.22
C PRO A 194 -4.42 7.77 20.67
N SER A 195 -4.93 8.17 21.84
CA SER A 195 -4.63 9.48 22.43
C SER A 195 -3.12 9.72 22.51
N GLY A 196 -2.66 10.84 21.93
CA GLY A 196 -1.24 11.19 21.86
C GLY A 196 -0.48 10.59 20.67
N GLY A 197 -1.14 9.80 19.82
CA GLY A 197 -0.58 9.31 18.57
C GLY A 197 -0.35 10.44 17.58
N ILE A 198 0.87 10.55 17.06
CA ILE A 198 1.20 11.51 16.01
C ILE A 198 1.06 10.79 14.67
N PRO A 199 0.21 11.27 13.76
CA PRO A 199 0.03 10.61 12.48
C PRO A 199 1.29 10.70 11.64
N MET A 200 1.71 9.57 11.10
CA MET A 200 2.70 9.55 10.02
C MET A 200 2.21 10.38 8.83
N THR A 201 3.12 11.14 8.21
CA THR A 201 2.87 11.90 6.99
C THR A 201 2.32 10.97 5.91
N PRO A 202 1.08 11.19 5.43
CA PRO A 202 0.48 10.32 4.44
C PRO A 202 1.17 10.45 3.07
N ILE A 203 1.17 9.34 2.33
CA ILE A 203 1.73 9.25 0.98
C ILE A 203 0.62 8.73 0.06
N THR A 204 0.32 9.49 -0.99
CA THR A 204 -0.71 9.10 -1.96
C THR A 204 -0.21 8.08 -2.99
N PRO A 205 -1.11 7.35 -3.65
CA PRO A 205 -0.74 6.43 -4.74
C PRO A 205 -0.16 7.12 -5.97
N ILE A 206 -0.42 8.41 -6.15
CA ILE A 206 -0.22 9.16 -7.41
C ILE A 206 1.21 8.99 -7.94
N ALA A 207 2.22 9.17 -7.09
CA ALA A 207 3.62 9.11 -7.52
C ALA A 207 4.05 7.70 -7.96
N GLY A 208 3.57 6.66 -7.27
CA GLY A 208 3.85 5.27 -7.63
C GLY A 208 3.18 4.88 -8.95
N MET A 209 1.95 5.32 -9.17
CA MET A 209 1.23 5.03 -10.42
C MET A 209 1.78 5.83 -11.61
N PHE A 210 2.17 7.10 -11.42
CA PHE A 210 2.90 7.81 -12.47
C PHE A 210 4.21 7.11 -12.82
N ARG A 211 4.95 6.61 -11.83
CA ARG A 211 6.17 5.84 -12.08
C ARG A 211 5.92 4.64 -12.98
N TRP A 212 4.85 3.90 -12.75
CA TRP A 212 4.47 2.79 -13.62
C TRP A 212 4.29 3.26 -15.07
N CYS A 213 3.46 4.28 -15.29
CA CYS A 213 3.19 4.79 -16.63
C CYS A 213 4.42 5.42 -17.30
N ILE A 214 5.30 6.08 -16.54
CA ILE A 214 6.50 6.73 -17.07
C ILE A 214 7.55 5.69 -17.46
N LEU A 215 7.79 4.67 -16.62
CA LEU A 215 8.85 3.70 -16.87
C LEU A 215 8.42 2.62 -17.88
N SER A 216 7.12 2.30 -17.98
CA SER A 216 6.65 1.18 -18.81
C SER A 216 7.12 1.22 -20.28
N PRO A 217 7.13 2.37 -20.99
CA PRO A 217 7.53 2.40 -22.40
C PRO A 217 9.05 2.28 -22.60
N ALA A 218 9.84 2.63 -21.59
CA ALA A 218 11.31 2.56 -21.62
C ALA A 218 11.83 1.17 -21.21
N ARG A 219 10.99 0.30 -20.65
CA ARG A 219 11.38 -1.06 -20.28
C ARG A 219 11.54 -1.96 -21.53
N PRO A 220 12.48 -2.91 -21.50
CA PRO A 220 12.60 -3.91 -22.56
C PRO A 220 11.29 -4.66 -22.78
N ARG A 221 10.94 -4.91 -24.04
CA ARG A 221 9.80 -5.78 -24.35
C ARG A 221 10.13 -7.22 -23.96
N PRO A 222 9.20 -7.95 -23.33
CA PRO A 222 9.35 -9.39 -23.14
C PRO A 222 9.46 -10.09 -24.51
N GLN A 223 10.43 -10.99 -24.66
CA GLN A 223 10.74 -11.62 -25.95
C GLN A 223 9.71 -12.67 -26.40
N ASP A 224 8.86 -13.15 -25.49
CA ASP A 224 7.92 -14.26 -25.71
C ASP A 224 6.45 -13.88 -25.40
N THR A 225 6.06 -12.61 -25.56
CA THR A 225 4.69 -12.16 -25.31
C THR A 225 4.01 -11.72 -26.59
N GLU A 226 2.79 -12.20 -26.81
CA GLU A 226 1.96 -11.85 -27.97
C GLU A 226 1.74 -10.33 -28.07
N ASP A 227 1.78 -9.80 -29.30
CA ASP A 227 1.62 -8.37 -29.55
C ASP A 227 0.28 -7.83 -29.03
N GLU A 228 -0.79 -8.62 -29.07
CA GLU A 228 -2.11 -8.27 -28.53
C GLU A 228 -2.05 -8.01 -27.01
N VAL A 229 -1.32 -8.85 -26.27
CA VAL A 229 -1.13 -8.73 -24.82
C VAL A 229 -0.31 -7.47 -24.48
N ILE A 230 0.65 -7.12 -25.34
CA ILE A 230 1.45 -5.90 -25.22
C ILE A 230 0.59 -4.66 -25.51
N ASP A 231 -0.24 -4.70 -26.55
CA ASP A 231 -1.13 -3.60 -26.92
C ASP A 231 -2.16 -3.31 -25.82
N ASP A 232 -2.80 -4.35 -25.28
CA ASP A 232 -3.73 -4.21 -24.15
C ASP A 232 -3.05 -3.65 -22.91
N ARG A 233 -1.82 -4.08 -22.63
CA ARG A 233 -1.03 -3.51 -21.53
C ARG A 233 -0.76 -2.02 -21.75
N ASN A 234 -0.43 -1.62 -22.97
CA ASN A 234 -0.20 -0.21 -23.31
C ASN A 234 -1.48 0.62 -23.15
N LYS A 235 -2.65 0.07 -23.51
CA LYS A 235 -3.95 0.72 -23.27
C LYS A 235 -4.20 0.95 -21.79
N PHE A 236 -3.91 -0.03 -20.93
CA PHE A 236 -4.07 0.14 -19.47
C PHE A 236 -3.16 1.24 -18.93
N TYR A 237 -1.89 1.27 -19.31
CA TYR A 237 -0.98 2.35 -18.88
C TYR A 237 -1.44 3.73 -19.36
N SER A 238 -1.89 3.84 -20.62
CA SER A 238 -2.40 5.11 -21.15
C SER A 238 -3.67 5.55 -20.42
N LYS A 239 -4.60 4.64 -20.12
CA LYS A 239 -5.80 4.92 -19.30
C LYS A 239 -5.40 5.43 -17.91
N ILE A 240 -4.50 4.72 -17.21
CA ILE A 240 -4.02 5.12 -15.88
C ILE A 240 -3.36 6.50 -15.94
N GLN A 241 -2.47 6.74 -16.90
CA GLN A 241 -1.83 8.05 -17.08
C GLN A 241 -2.88 9.15 -17.23
N GLN A 242 -3.89 8.97 -18.09
CA GLN A 242 -4.94 9.96 -18.30
C GLN A 242 -5.74 10.23 -17.01
N VAL A 243 -6.21 9.19 -16.33
CA VAL A 243 -6.98 9.34 -15.08
C VAL A 243 -6.17 10.06 -14.00
N LEU A 244 -4.88 9.75 -13.88
CA LEU A 244 -3.98 10.44 -12.94
C LEU A 244 -3.84 11.93 -13.28
N MET A 245 -3.69 12.27 -14.56
CA MET A 245 -3.57 13.66 -15.01
C MET A 245 -4.83 14.45 -14.70
N ASP A 246 -6.00 13.88 -14.98
CA ASP A 246 -7.30 14.49 -14.66
C ASP A 246 -7.52 14.64 -13.16
N ALA A 247 -7.10 13.65 -12.37
CA ALA A 247 -7.15 13.73 -10.90
C ALA A 247 -6.25 14.84 -10.35
N VAL A 248 -5.00 14.94 -10.83
CA VAL A 248 -4.05 15.97 -10.39
C VAL A 248 -4.52 17.37 -10.78
N LEU A 249 -5.04 17.56 -12.00
CA LEU A 249 -5.60 18.84 -12.43
C LEU A 249 -6.79 19.28 -11.55
N ARG A 250 -7.64 18.35 -11.11
CA ARG A 250 -8.74 18.64 -10.18
C ARG A 250 -8.27 19.10 -8.79
N LEU A 251 -7.05 18.77 -8.37
CA LEU A 251 -6.48 19.29 -7.12
C LEU A 251 -6.31 20.81 -7.16
N LYS A 252 -5.96 21.36 -8.34
CA LYS A 252 -5.79 22.81 -8.54
C LYS A 252 -7.03 23.60 -8.13
N THR A 253 -8.21 23.07 -8.44
CA THR A 253 -9.51 23.73 -8.21
C THR A 253 -10.09 23.46 -6.82
N SER A 254 -9.64 22.40 -6.15
CA SER A 254 -10.32 21.88 -4.95
C SER A 254 -9.95 22.62 -3.66
N GLY A 255 -8.96 23.52 -3.69
CA GLY A 255 -8.46 24.26 -2.51
C GLY A 255 -7.80 23.39 -1.41
N SER A 256 -8.08 22.09 -1.44
CA SER A 256 -7.60 21.03 -0.57
C SER A 256 -6.33 20.39 -1.15
N ASN A 257 -5.37 20.15 -0.25
CA ASN A 257 -4.25 19.21 -0.42
C ASN A 257 -3.14 19.57 -1.42
N LYS A 258 -2.40 20.65 -1.09
CA LYS A 258 -1.11 21.03 -1.70
C LYS A 258 0.02 20.00 -1.51
N HIS A 259 -0.24 18.88 -0.85
CA HIS A 259 0.75 17.87 -0.45
C HIS A 259 0.39 16.48 -0.97
N ALA A 260 -0.09 16.40 -2.21
CA ALA A 260 -0.48 15.13 -2.81
C ALA A 260 0.72 14.33 -3.34
N ILE A 261 1.75 14.98 -3.86
CA ILE A 261 2.86 14.30 -4.55
C ILE A 261 4.21 14.64 -3.91
N SER A 262 4.94 13.62 -3.46
CA SER A 262 6.28 13.78 -2.91
C SER A 262 7.31 14.11 -3.99
N ALA A 263 8.06 15.20 -3.82
CA ALA A 263 9.18 15.55 -4.69
C ALA A 263 10.25 14.45 -4.73
N GLN A 264 10.48 13.78 -3.59
CA GLN A 264 11.43 12.67 -3.49
C GLN A 264 10.98 11.48 -4.36
N HIS A 265 9.68 11.17 -4.40
CA HIS A 265 9.16 10.06 -5.23
C HIS A 265 9.21 10.37 -6.72
N LEU A 266 8.98 11.62 -7.12
CA LEU A 266 9.19 12.07 -8.50
C LEU A 266 10.67 11.97 -8.87
N ALA A 267 11.57 12.47 -8.02
CA ALA A 267 13.02 12.39 -8.26
C ALA A 267 13.52 10.95 -8.38
N GLN A 268 12.98 10.02 -7.59
CA GLN A 268 13.28 8.58 -7.73
C GLN A 268 12.84 8.03 -9.09
N THR A 269 11.69 8.46 -9.60
CA THR A 269 11.17 8.07 -10.93
C THR A 269 12.07 8.59 -12.03
N THR A 270 12.49 9.86 -11.95
CA THR A 270 13.46 10.44 -12.89
C THR A 270 14.77 9.67 -12.91
N ARG A 271 15.32 9.33 -11.74
CA ARG A 271 16.56 8.53 -11.65
C ARG A 271 16.40 7.15 -12.28
N ALA A 272 15.30 6.45 -11.99
CA ALA A 272 15.02 5.14 -12.57
C ALA A 272 14.91 5.23 -14.10
N LEU A 273 14.26 6.27 -14.62
CA LEU A 273 14.20 6.50 -16.06
C LEU A 273 15.59 6.79 -16.65
N SER A 274 16.40 7.63 -15.99
CA SER A 274 17.77 7.89 -16.44
C SER A 274 18.58 6.60 -16.57
N THR A 275 18.50 5.70 -15.58
CA THR A 275 19.17 4.40 -15.65
C THR A 275 18.68 3.55 -16.83
N LEU A 276 17.37 3.52 -17.12
CA LEU A 276 16.85 2.81 -18.31
C LEU A 276 17.33 3.44 -19.63
N LEU A 277 17.57 4.75 -19.64
CA LEU A 277 18.04 5.49 -20.81
C LEU A 277 19.58 5.42 -20.99
N GLU A 278 20.32 4.85 -20.05
CA GLU A 278 21.76 4.61 -20.24
C GLU A 278 22.03 3.51 -21.28
N GLU A 279 21.04 2.63 -21.54
CA GLU A 279 21.13 1.64 -22.61
C GLU A 279 21.29 2.32 -23.98
N PRO A 280 22.03 1.71 -24.94
CA PRO A 280 22.20 2.28 -26.26
C PRO A 280 20.85 2.52 -26.96
N GLU A 281 20.68 3.70 -27.55
CA GLU A 281 19.51 3.99 -28.37
C GLU A 281 19.56 3.13 -29.63
N THR A 282 18.45 2.46 -29.92
CA THR A 282 18.23 1.66 -31.12
C THR A 282 16.93 2.12 -31.79
N ALA A 283 16.79 1.88 -33.10
CA ALA A 283 15.56 2.23 -33.81
C ALA A 283 14.31 1.57 -33.18
N GLY A 284 14.46 0.42 -32.52
CA GLY A 284 13.36 -0.29 -31.86
C GLY A 284 12.96 0.28 -30.49
N ASN A 285 13.90 0.82 -29.70
CA ASN A 285 13.59 1.35 -28.36
C ASN A 285 13.28 2.86 -28.36
N ARG A 286 13.71 3.60 -29.39
CA ARG A 286 13.53 5.05 -29.49
C ARG A 286 12.08 5.54 -29.27
N PRO A 287 11.04 4.95 -29.91
CA PRO A 287 9.67 5.40 -29.67
C PRO A 287 9.20 5.23 -28.22
N GLY A 288 9.65 4.16 -27.56
CA GLY A 288 9.36 3.93 -26.14
C GLY A 288 10.05 4.94 -25.24
N ARG A 289 11.31 5.27 -25.54
CA ARG A 289 12.08 6.30 -24.81
C ARG A 289 11.43 7.68 -24.94
N ASP A 290 11.02 8.06 -26.15
CA ASP A 290 10.31 9.32 -26.41
C ASP A 290 9.01 9.40 -25.60
N LEU A 291 8.19 8.34 -25.63
CA LEU A 291 6.93 8.27 -24.88
C LEU A 291 7.15 8.32 -23.36
N ALA A 292 8.20 7.66 -22.84
CA ALA A 292 8.53 7.71 -21.41
C ALA A 292 8.91 9.13 -20.97
N MET A 293 9.73 9.83 -21.76
CA MET A 293 10.10 11.22 -21.51
C MET A 293 8.90 12.17 -21.61
N GLU A 294 8.02 11.95 -22.58
CA GLU A 294 6.78 12.71 -22.72
C GLU A 294 5.89 12.54 -21.48
N ARG A 295 5.64 11.30 -21.04
CA ARG A 295 4.84 11.00 -19.84
C ARG A 295 5.43 11.62 -18.58
N LEU A 296 6.76 11.63 -18.44
CA LEU A 296 7.44 12.30 -17.34
C LEU A 296 7.22 13.82 -17.38
N ALA A 297 7.41 14.44 -18.55
CA ALA A 297 7.23 15.87 -18.74
C ALA A 297 5.78 16.29 -18.43
N GLN A 298 4.80 15.52 -18.92
CA GLN A 298 3.39 15.71 -18.62
C GLN A 298 3.10 15.63 -17.12
N ALA A 299 3.52 14.54 -16.45
CA ALA A 299 3.27 14.34 -15.03
C ALA A 299 3.87 15.45 -14.16
N VAL A 300 5.11 15.86 -14.43
CA VAL A 300 5.78 16.95 -13.71
C VAL A 300 5.11 18.29 -13.97
N SER A 301 4.87 18.63 -15.24
CA SER A 301 4.22 19.89 -15.63
C SER A 301 2.84 20.04 -14.99
N THR A 302 2.02 18.99 -15.05
CA THR A 302 0.69 18.99 -14.46
C THR A 302 0.73 19.10 -12.94
N ALA A 303 1.60 18.35 -12.28
CA ALA A 303 1.78 18.45 -10.82
C ALA A 303 2.27 19.85 -10.38
N MET A 304 3.17 20.47 -11.13
CA MET A 304 3.63 21.85 -10.89
C MET A 304 2.50 22.86 -11.11
N SER A 305 1.72 22.71 -12.18
CA SER A 305 0.60 23.60 -12.50
C SER A 305 -0.53 23.53 -11.47
N ALA A 306 -0.70 22.38 -10.81
CA ALA A 306 -1.64 22.14 -9.74
C ALA A 306 -1.09 22.53 -8.34
N ASN A 307 0.20 22.85 -8.24
CA ASN A 307 0.89 23.19 -6.99
C ASN A 307 0.67 22.14 -5.88
N CYS A 308 0.77 20.86 -6.25
CA CYS A 308 0.49 19.73 -5.35
C CYS A 308 1.74 18.92 -4.97
N ILE A 309 2.93 19.41 -5.34
CA ILE A 309 4.22 18.82 -5.00
C ILE A 309 4.70 19.33 -3.64
N TYR A 310 5.13 18.43 -2.75
CA TYR A 310 5.68 18.77 -1.43
C TYR A 310 7.08 18.21 -1.21
N GLY A 311 7.79 18.76 -0.22
CA GLY A 311 9.17 18.36 0.12
C GLY A 311 10.22 18.89 -0.85
N ASN A 312 9.97 20.02 -1.52
CA ASN A 312 10.91 20.68 -2.43
C ASN A 312 11.76 21.79 -1.77
N LYS A 313 11.69 21.93 -0.44
CA LYS A 313 12.42 22.92 0.36
C LYS A 313 13.39 22.22 1.30
#